data_AF-A0A1F5PEY5-F1
#
_entry.id   AF-A0A1F5PEY5-F1
#
_cell.length_a   1.000
_cell.length_b   1.000
_cell.length_c   1.000
_cell.angle_alpha   90.00
_cell.angle_beta   90.00
_cell.angle_gamma   90.00
#
_symmetry.space_group_name_H-M   'P 1'
#
loop_
_entity.id
_entity.type
_entity.pdbx_description
1 polymer ?
#
loop_
_entity_poly.entity_id
_entity_poly.type
_entity_poly.pdbx_seq_one_letter_code
_entity_poly.pdbx_strand_id
1 'polypeptide(L)'
;MQSRIKFAYALALAALATVTVVTALTVAGELSAGFKDALKNTFTHHWLGKSAIALGLFFILTLLSYFAQTSTDEARLARMVRVLGWTAACATVGLYLFFLKEFLH
;
A
#
# COMPACT_ATOMS: atom_id res chain seq x y z
N MET A 1 -4.07 26.50 -6.35
CA MET A 1 -5.04 25.41 -6.09
C MET A 1 -4.68 24.13 -6.85
N GLN A 2 -4.43 24.20 -8.16
CA GLN A 2 -4.08 23.07 -9.03
C GLN A 2 -2.90 22.21 -8.53
N SER A 3 -1.80 22.80 -8.04
CA SER A 3 -0.64 22.04 -7.54
C SER A 3 -0.95 21.19 -6.31
N ARG A 4 -1.83 21.66 -5.41
CA ARG A 4 -2.24 20.94 -4.21
C ARG A 4 -3.11 19.72 -4.55
N ILE A 5 -4.06 19.90 -5.47
CA ILE A 5 -4.95 18.81 -5.94
C ILE A 5 -4.14 17.73 -6.65
N LYS A 6 -3.23 18.14 -7.53
CA LYS A 6 -2.29 17.24 -8.22
C LYS A 6 -1.44 16.44 -7.23
N PHE A 7 -0.88 17.10 -6.22
CA PHE A 7 -0.07 16.43 -5.20
C PHE A 7 -0.90 15.48 -4.33
N ALA A 8 -2.08 15.89 -3.89
CA ALA A 8 -3.00 15.04 -3.14
C ALA A 8 -3.42 13.79 -3.94
N TYR A 9 -3.64 13.91 -5.25
CA TYR A 9 -3.92 12.75 -6.09
C TYR A 9 -2.71 11.83 -6.20
N ALA A 10 -1.50 12.38 -6.38
CA ALA A 10 -0.29 11.57 -6.43
C ALA A 10 -0.10 10.76 -5.13
N LEU A 11 -0.34 11.37 -3.98
CA LEU A 11 -0.36 10.69 -2.69
C LEU A 11 -1.43 9.61 -2.62
N ALA A 12 -2.66 9.89 -3.07
CA ALA A 12 -3.76 8.93 -3.04
C ALA A 12 -3.49 7.70 -3.95
N LEU A 13 -2.92 7.93 -5.13
CA LEU A 13 -2.54 6.86 -6.06
C LEU A 13 -1.38 6.02 -5.49
N ALA A 14 -0.37 6.66 -4.92
CA ALA A 14 0.74 5.96 -4.26
C ALA A 14 0.25 5.15 -3.07
N ALA A 15 -0.63 5.71 -2.22
CA ALA A 15 -1.24 5.00 -1.10
C ALA A 15 -2.03 3.77 -1.56
N LEU A 16 -2.80 3.88 -2.64
CA LEU A 16 -3.59 2.78 -3.20
C LEU A 16 -2.70 1.59 -3.59
N ALA A 17 -1.62 1.87 -4.32
CA ALA A 17 -0.65 0.87 -4.72
C ALA A 17 0.08 0.28 -3.50
N THR A 18 0.52 1.11 -2.56
CA THR A 18 1.22 0.66 -1.35
C THR A 18 0.34 -0.22 -0.47
N VAL A 19 -0.92 0.14 -0.23
CA VAL A 19 -1.86 -0.70 0.55
C VAL A 19 -2.04 -2.06 -0.11
N THR A 20 -2.18 -2.10 -1.44
CA THR A 20 -2.32 -3.35 -2.20
C THR A 20 -1.10 -4.25 -2.04
N VAL A 21 0.10 -3.67 -2.21
CA VAL A 21 1.36 -4.41 -2.09
C VAL A 21 1.60 -4.90 -0.66
N VAL A 22 1.42 -4.04 0.35
CA VAL A 22 1.63 -4.41 1.76
C VAL A 22 0.67 -5.51 2.20
N THR A 23 -0.58 -5.47 1.71
CA THR A 23 -1.55 -6.53 1.97
C THR A 23 -1.07 -7.87 1.40
N ALA A 24 -0.61 -7.88 0.15
CA ALA A 24 -0.05 -9.08 -0.48
C ALA A 24 1.21 -9.59 0.24
N LEU A 25 2.13 -8.68 0.62
CA LEU A 25 3.35 -9.03 1.37
C LEU A 25 3.03 -9.61 2.75
N THR A 26 1.96 -9.13 3.39
CA THR A 26 1.52 -9.65 4.69
C THR A 26 1.04 -11.10 4.55
N VAL A 27 0.14 -11.36 3.60
CA VAL A 27 -0.35 -12.72 3.33
C VAL A 27 0.79 -13.65 2.90
N ALA A 28 1.65 -13.21 1.98
CA ALA A 28 2.80 -13.99 1.52
C ALA A 28 3.79 -14.29 2.64
N GLY A 29 3.96 -13.35 3.58
CA GLY A 29 4.74 -13.55 4.81
C GLY A 29 4.21 -14.74 5.61
N GLU A 30 2.90 -14.79 5.83
CA GLU A 30 2.31 -15.87 6.60
C GLU A 30 2.38 -17.23 5.91
N LEU A 31 2.21 -17.26 4.58
CA LEU A 31 2.22 -18.51 3.80
C LEU A 31 3.62 -19.09 3.52
N SER A 32 4.70 -18.32 3.69
CA SER A 32 6.05 -18.77 3.35
C SER A 32 7.09 -18.37 4.40
N ALA A 33 7.57 -19.37 5.15
CA ALA A 33 8.67 -19.19 6.11
C ALA A 33 9.94 -18.65 5.43
N GLY A 34 10.29 -19.17 4.25
CA GLY A 34 11.47 -18.69 3.50
C GLY A 34 11.37 -17.22 3.10
N PHE A 35 10.18 -16.73 2.77
CA PHE A 35 9.97 -15.31 2.48
C PHE A 35 10.09 -14.45 3.74
N LYS A 36 9.52 -14.88 4.87
CA LYS A 36 9.72 -14.24 6.18
C LYS A 36 11.20 -14.16 6.55
N ASP A 37 11.94 -15.24 6.37
CA ASP A 37 13.36 -15.31 6.69
C ASP A 37 14.21 -14.43 5.76
N ALA A 38 13.90 -14.38 4.48
CA ALA A 38 14.56 -13.47 3.54
C ALA A 38 14.40 -12.01 3.99
N LEU A 39 13.16 -11.59 4.32
CA LEU A 39 12.90 -10.24 4.84
C LEU A 39 13.62 -9.98 6.16
N LYS A 40 13.65 -10.96 7.08
CA LYS A 40 14.36 -10.86 8.35
C LYS A 40 15.87 -10.71 8.14
N ASN A 41 16.47 -11.48 7.24
CA ASN A 41 17.91 -11.46 6.98
C ASN A 41 18.34 -10.15 6.29
N THR A 42 17.48 -9.56 5.45
CA THR A 42 17.78 -8.27 4.79
C THR A 42 17.51 -7.06 5.69
N PHE A 43 16.44 -7.07 6.49
CA PHE A 43 15.97 -5.89 7.24
C PHE A 43 15.97 -6.09 8.77
N THR A 44 16.71 -7.07 9.27
CA THR A 44 16.77 -7.52 10.69
C THR A 44 15.48 -8.18 11.19
N HIS A 45 14.31 -7.70 10.77
CA HIS A 45 13.01 -8.27 11.08
C HIS A 45 12.04 -8.20 9.89
N HIS A 46 11.22 -9.25 9.72
CA HIS A 46 10.30 -9.38 8.59
C HIS A 46 9.16 -8.34 8.59
N TRP A 47 8.83 -7.75 9.74
CA TRP A 47 7.85 -6.66 9.83
C TRP A 47 8.50 -5.32 9.47
N LEU A 48 9.76 -5.09 9.85
CA LEU A 48 10.55 -3.93 9.42
C LEU A 48 10.77 -3.94 7.90
N GLY A 49 11.08 -5.10 7.31
CA GLY A 49 11.26 -5.21 5.86
C GLY A 49 10.01 -4.82 5.08
N LYS A 50 8.82 -5.26 5.51
CA LYS A 50 7.55 -4.84 4.90
C LYS A 50 7.35 -3.32 5.02
N SER A 51 7.62 -2.73 6.18
CA SER A 51 7.50 -1.27 6.38
C SER A 51 8.48 -0.47 5.53
N ALA A 52 9.73 -0.93 5.40
CA ALA A 52 10.74 -0.31 4.55
C ALA A 52 10.32 -0.33 3.07
N ILE A 53 9.83 -1.48 2.59
CA ILE A 53 9.28 -1.61 1.23
C ILE A 53 8.07 -0.69 1.04
N ALA A 54 7.16 -0.62 2.01
CA ALA A 54 5.98 0.24 1.96
C ALA A 54 6.34 1.72 1.83
N LEU A 55 7.28 2.19 2.65
CA LEU A 55 7.78 3.57 2.62
C LEU A 55 8.46 3.87 1.28
N GLY A 56 9.41 3.03 0.85
CA GLY A 56 10.12 3.20 -0.41
C GLY A 56 9.16 3.25 -1.60
N LEU A 57 8.23 2.30 -1.68
CA LEU A 57 7.21 2.24 -2.72
C LEU A 57 6.33 3.49 -2.71
N PHE A 58 5.85 3.91 -1.54
CA PHE A 58 5.00 5.11 -1.41
C PHE A 58 5.73 6.37 -1.90
N PHE A 59 6.97 6.59 -1.48
CA PHE A 59 7.75 7.75 -1.90
C PHE A 59 8.04 7.73 -3.40
N ILE A 60 8.52 6.61 -3.93
CA ILE A 60 8.83 6.45 -5.36
C ILE A 60 7.57 6.69 -6.19
N LEU A 61 6.45 6.04 -5.85
CA LEU A 61 5.21 6.20 -6.61
C LEU A 61 4.62 7.60 -6.48
N THR A 62 4.76 8.26 -5.33
CA THR A 62 4.31 9.65 -5.16
C THR A 62 5.08 10.57 -6.11
N LEU A 63 6.41 10.46 -6.14
CA LEU A 63 7.25 11.27 -7.03
C LEU A 63 6.92 10.99 -8.50
N LEU A 64 6.89 9.72 -8.90
CA LEU A 64 6.56 9.32 -10.27
C LEU A 64 5.17 9.83 -10.68
N SER A 65 4.16 9.66 -9.83
CA SER A 65 2.79 10.09 -10.11
C SER A 65 2.63 11.61 -10.13
N TYR A 66 3.41 12.33 -9.32
CA TYR A 66 3.42 13.78 -9.33
C TYR A 66 4.05 14.31 -10.62
N PHE A 67 5.17 13.76 -11.08
CA PHE A 67 5.80 14.23 -12.33
C PHE A 67 5.06 13.78 -13.58
N ALA A 68 4.42 12.61 -13.57
CA ALA A 68 3.67 12.09 -14.71
C ALA A 68 2.35 12.82 -14.99
N GLN A 69 1.74 13.46 -13.99
CA GLN A 69 0.46 14.15 -14.17
C GLN A 69 0.62 15.60 -14.62
N THR A 70 -0.07 15.96 -15.70
CA THR A 70 -0.10 17.33 -16.22
C THR A 70 -1.22 18.17 -15.60
N SER A 71 -2.39 17.57 -15.35
CA SER A 71 -3.52 18.22 -14.67
C SER A 71 -4.39 17.21 -13.91
N THR A 72 -4.99 17.68 -12.81
CA THR A 72 -5.92 16.90 -11.98
C THR A 72 -6.99 17.83 -11.45
N ASP A 73 -8.26 17.45 -11.57
CA ASP A 73 -9.39 18.17 -10.98
C ASP A 73 -9.86 17.52 -9.67
N GLU A 74 -10.75 18.22 -8.98
CA GLU A 74 -11.30 17.80 -7.69
C GLU A 74 -12.16 16.54 -7.80
N ALA A 75 -12.92 16.37 -8.89
CA ALA A 75 -13.78 15.20 -9.10
C ALA A 75 -12.95 13.91 -9.26
N ARG A 76 -11.82 14.00 -9.99
CA ARG A 76 -10.87 12.92 -10.18
C ARG A 76 -10.16 12.56 -8.87
N LEU A 77 -9.78 13.56 -8.06
CA LEU A 77 -9.24 13.35 -6.71
C LEU A 77 -10.27 12.66 -5.80
N ALA A 78 -11.51 13.15 -5.75
CA ALA A 78 -12.57 12.57 -4.93
C ALA A 78 -12.86 11.11 -5.29
N ARG A 79 -12.86 10.78 -6.60
CA ARG A 79 -12.98 9.39 -7.06
C ARG A 79 -11.80 8.54 -6.58
N MET A 80 -10.57 9.03 -6.72
CA MET A 80 -9.37 8.30 -6.29
C MET A 80 -9.35 8.04 -4.78
N VAL A 81 -9.70 9.04 -3.98
CA VAL A 81 -9.81 8.88 -2.51
C VAL A 81 -10.89 7.86 -2.15
N ARG A 82 -12.03 7.85 -2.86
CA ARG A 82 -13.08 6.85 -2.64
C ARG A 82 -12.59 5.43 -2.97
N VAL A 83 -11.88 5.27 -4.08
CA VAL A 83 -11.28 3.98 -4.46
C VAL A 83 -10.28 3.53 -3.40
N LEU A 84 -9.36 4.41 -2.98
CA LEU A 84 -8.42 4.14 -1.89
C LEU A 84 -9.14 3.71 -0.60
N GLY A 85 -10.21 4.42 -0.21
CA GLY A 85 -11.00 4.09 0.97
C GLY A 85 -11.60 2.69 0.90
N TRP A 86 -12.23 2.34 -0.23
CA TRP A 86 -12.78 0.98 -0.42
C TRP A 86 -11.70 -0.09 -0.48
N THR A 87 -10.58 0.16 -1.15
CA THR A 87 -9.45 -0.78 -1.18
C THR A 87 -8.89 -1.01 0.22
N ALA A 88 -8.71 0.04 1.01
CA ALA A 88 -8.25 -0.07 2.40
C ALA A 88 -9.24 -0.87 3.25
N ALA A 89 -10.54 -0.60 3.15
CA ALA A 89 -11.57 -1.36 3.86
C ALA A 89 -11.56 -2.85 3.48
N CYS A 90 -11.51 -3.16 2.17
CA CYS A 90 -11.41 -4.54 1.68
C CYS A 90 -10.12 -5.23 2.15
N ALA A 91 -8.99 -4.53 2.14
CA ALA A 91 -7.71 -5.05 2.64
C ALA A 91 -7.78 -5.37 4.13
N THR A 92 -8.35 -4.47 4.95
CA THR A 92 -8.53 -4.70 6.39
C THR A 92 -9.42 -5.91 6.65
N VAL A 93 -10.58 -6.00 6.00
CA VAL A 93 -11.49 -7.15 6.16
C VAL A 93 -10.81 -8.44 5.68
N GLY A 94 -10.13 -8.40 4.54
CA GLY A 94 -9.41 -9.54 3.98
C GLY A 94 -8.31 -10.07 4.91
N LEU A 95 -7.47 -9.20 5.45
CA LEU A 95 -6.43 -9.57 6.41
C LEU A 95 -7.03 -10.08 7.72
N TYR A 96 -8.09 -9.44 8.21
CA TYR A 96 -8.78 -9.89 9.42
C TYR A 96 -9.32 -11.32 9.27
N LEU A 97 -10.05 -11.59 8.18
CA LEU A 97 -10.58 -12.92 7.89
C LEU A 97 -9.48 -13.95 7.66
N PHE A 98 -8.40 -13.55 6.99
CA PHE A 98 -7.22 -14.41 6.79
C PHE A 98 -6.62 -14.85 8.13
N PHE A 99 -6.31 -13.90 9.02
CA PHE A 99 -5.74 -14.21 10.33
C PHE A 99 -6.72 -14.93 11.26
N LEU A 100 -8.02 -14.62 11.19
CA LEU A 100 -9.04 -15.33 11.95
C LEU A 100 -9.09 -16.80 11.56
N LYS A 101 -9.06 -17.10 10.25
CA LYS A 101 -9.00 -18.48 9.76
C LYS A 101 -7.71 -19.17 10.22
N GLU A 102 -6.56 -18.51 10.06
CA GLU A 102 -5.26 -19.05 10.43
C GLU A 102 -5.15 -19.34 11.94
N PHE A 103 -5.81 -18.55 12.79
CA PHE A 103 -5.81 -18.77 14.24
C PHE A 103 -6.74 -19.91 14.69
N LEU A 104 -7.83 -20.16 13.94
CA LEU A 104 -8.81 -21.21 14.25
C LEU A 104 -8.40 -22.60 13.75
N HIS A 105 -7.41 -22.68 12.87
CA HIS A 105 -6.84 -23.92 12.34
C HIS A 105 -5.53 -24.28 13.06
#